data_AF-A0A539DS80-F1
#
_entry.id   AF-A0A539DS80-F1
#
_cell.length_a   1.000
_cell.length_b   1.000
_cell.length_c   1.000
_cell.angle_alpha   90.00
_cell.angle_beta   90.00
_cell.angle_gamma   90.00
#
_symmetry.space_group_name_H-M   'P 1'
#
loop_
_entity.id
_entity.type
_entity.pdbx_description
1 polymer ?
#
loop_
_entity_poly.entity_id
_entity_poly.type
_entity_poly.pdbx_seq_one_letter_code
_entity_poly.pdbx_strand_id
1 'polypeptide(L)' 'MTASLGRVVVTGKIPEPGLELLRGADHEVIAWTDATAIPRDELLRRVAGADVIVSLLTERIDAELLDAAGPQLRAVCNVA' A
#
# COMPACT_ATOMS: atom_id res chain seq x y z
N MET A 1 -22.98 7.17 -4.10
CA MET A 1 -21.53 6.97 -3.98
C MET A 1 -21.32 6.17 -2.71
N THR A 2 -21.07 4.87 -2.81
CA THR A 2 -20.62 4.08 -1.66
C THR A 2 -19.19 4.53 -1.32
N ALA A 3 -18.93 4.88 -0.07
CA ALA A 3 -17.59 5.23 0.39
C ALA A 3 -16.73 3.95 0.43
N SER A 4 -15.46 4.03 0.02
CA SER A 4 -14.52 2.92 0.17
C SER A 4 -14.28 2.60 1.64
N LEU A 5 -14.04 1.32 1.96
CA LEU A 5 -13.81 0.84 3.33
C LEU A 5 -12.46 1.29 3.89
N GLY A 6 -11.44 1.42 3.04
CA GLY A 6 -10.12 1.91 3.41
C GLY A 6 -9.18 1.98 2.20
N ARG A 7 -8.12 2.78 2.35
CA ARG A 7 -7.07 3.00 1.34
C ARG A 7 -5.90 2.06 1.56
N VAL A 8 -5.69 1.16 0.60
CA VAL A 8 -4.66 0.11 0.63
C VAL A 8 -3.57 0.44 -0.40
N VAL A 9 -2.34 0.61 0.07
CA VAL A 9 -1.18 0.88 -0.81
C VAL A 9 -0.35 -0.40 -0.95
N VAL A 10 -0.26 -0.92 -2.17
CA VAL A 10 0.57 -2.07 -2.52
C VAL A 10 1.86 -1.56 -3.16
N THR A 11 3.00 -1.79 -2.51
CA THR A 11 4.28 -1.13 -2.83
C THR A 11 5.04 -1.77 -4.00
N GLY A 12 4.56 -2.90 -4.50
CA GLY A 12 5.18 -3.62 -5.60
C GLY A 12 4.22 -4.57 -6.30
N LYS A 13 4.73 -5.25 -7.32
CA LYS A 13 3.93 -6.15 -8.15
C LYS A 13 3.62 -7.44 -7.39
N ILE A 14 2.34 -7.66 -7.10
CA ILE A 14 1.81 -8.91 -6.56
C ILE A 14 0.92 -9.59 -7.62
N PRO A 15 0.56 -10.88 -7.46
CA PRO A 15 -0.40 -11.52 -8.35
C PRO A 15 -1.75 -10.78 -8.39
N GLU A 16 -2.32 -10.60 -9.59
CA GLU A 16 -3.58 -9.88 -9.80
C GLU A 16 -4.75 -10.37 -8.92
N PRO A 17 -4.91 -11.69 -8.64
CA PRO A 17 -5.98 -12.15 -7.75
C PRO A 17 -5.95 -11.51 -6.36
N GLY A 18 -4.77 -11.14 -5.84
CA GLY A 18 -4.67 -10.42 -4.57
C GLY A 18 -5.24 -9.00 -4.66
N LEU A 19 -5.03 -8.31 -5.78
CA LEU A 19 -5.59 -6.98 -6.02
C LEU A 19 -7.10 -7.05 -6.24
N GLU A 20 -7.58 -8.05 -6.97
CA GLU A 20 -9.01 -8.28 -7.19
C GLU A 20 -9.75 -8.55 -5.87
N LEU A 21 -9.16 -9.32 -4.95
CA LEU A 21 -9.73 -9.55 -3.62
C LEU A 21 -9.87 -8.24 -2.82
N LEU A 22 -8.85 -7.39 -2.83
CA LEU A 22 -8.87 -6.10 -2.13
C LEU A 22 -9.93 -5.16 -2.74
N ARG A 23 -9.98 -5.05 -4.07
CA ARG A 23 -10.97 -4.22 -4.78
C ARG A 23 -12.40 -4.76 -4.59
N GLY A 24 -12.58 -6.08 -4.63
CA GLY A 24 -13.86 -6.74 -4.41
C GLY A 24 -14.39 -6.63 -2.98
N ALA A 25 -13.53 -6.28 -2.03
CA ALA A 25 -13.88 -5.94 -0.65
C ALA A 25 -14.11 -4.42 -0.46
N ASP A 26 -14.36 -3.66 -1.53
CA ASP A 26 -14.63 -2.21 -1.53
C ASP A 26 -13.49 -1.34 -0.94
N HIS A 27 -12.24 -1.79 -1.02
CA HIS A 27 -11.07 -0.97 -0.72
C HIS A 27 -10.64 -0.11 -1.91
N GLU A 28 -10.16 1.10 -1.63
CA GLU A 28 -9.40 1.88 -2.61
C GLU A 28 -7.99 1.30 -2.69
N VAL A 29 -7.62 0.73 -3.84
CA VAL A 29 -6.32 0.06 -4.02
C VAL A 29 -5.40 0.90 -4.90
N ILE A 30 -4.26 1.30 -4.33
CA ILE A 30 -3.18 1.99 -5.03
C ILE A 30 -2.02 1.02 -5.15
N ALA A 31 -1.76 0.52 -6.36
CA ALA A 31 -0.69 -0.46 -6.60
C ALA A 31 0.46 0.13 -7.40
N TRP A 32 1.70 -0.12 -6.97
CA TRP A 32 2.89 0.04 -7.80
C TRP A 32 3.02 -1.16 -8.74
N THR A 33 2.94 -0.92 -10.04
CA THR A 33 2.90 -1.98 -11.07
C THR A 33 4.16 -2.06 -11.94
N ASP A 34 5.13 -1.16 -11.71
CA ASP A 34 6.41 -1.20 -12.40
C ASP A 34 7.20 -2.46 -12.00
N ALA A 35 8.07 -2.91 -12.90
CA ALA A 35 8.98 -4.02 -12.64
C ALA A 35 10.12 -3.64 -11.69
N THR A 36 10.46 -2.35 -11.58
CA THR A 36 11.48 -1.88 -10.65
C THR A 36 10.90 -1.62 -9.26
N ALA A 37 11.75 -1.68 -8.23
CA ALA A 37 11.38 -1.25 -6.88
C ALA A 37 10.89 0.20 -6.88
N ILE A 38 9.87 0.48 -6.07
CA ILE A 38 9.33 1.83 -5.93
C ILE A 38 10.40 2.77 -5.34
N PRO A 39 10.70 3.92 -5.97
CA PRO A 39 11.61 4.91 -5.40
C PRO A 39 11.11 5.39 -4.03
N ARG A 40 12.04 5.65 -3.10
CA ARG A 40 11.68 5.98 -1.70
C ARG A 40 10.79 7.21 -1.59
N ASP A 41 11.08 8.26 -2.37
CA ASP A 41 10.29 9.49 -2.39
C ASP A 41 8.87 9.26 -2.91
N GLU A 42 8.72 8.41 -3.94
CA GLU A 42 7.41 8.02 -4.48
C GLU A 42 6.64 7.14 -3.51
N LEU A 43 7.32 6.22 -2.82
CA LEU A 43 6.73 5.40 -1.77
C LEU A 43 6.14 6.29 -0.67
N LEU A 44 6.92 7.23 -0.14
CA LEU A 44 6.47 8.17 0.91
C LEU A 44 5.26 8.99 0.45
N ARG A 45 5.25 9.48 -0.80
CA ARG A 45 4.10 10.19 -1.37
C ARG A 45 2.84 9.32 -1.45
N ARG A 46 2.97 8.07 -1.87
CA ARG A 46 1.82 7.18 -2.06
C ARG A 46 1.22 6.71 -0.75
N VAL A 47 2.06 6.40 0.26
CA VAL A 47 1.56 5.92 1.54
C VAL A 47 0.86 6.99 2.36
N ALA A 48 1.09 8.28 2.09
CA ALA A 48 0.44 9.37 2.81
C ALA A 48 -1.09 9.26 2.76
N GLY A 49 -1.73 9.03 3.90
CA GLY A 49 -3.17 8.77 4.01
C GLY A 49 -3.57 7.30 3.84
N ALA A 50 -2.65 6.33 3.90
CA ALA A 50 -2.98 4.91 3.80
C ALA A 50 -3.57 4.38 5.12
N ASP A 51 -4.59 3.53 5.02
CA ASP A 51 -5.09 2.73 6.15
C ASP A 51 -4.32 1.42 6.29
N VAL A 52 -3.84 0.87 5.17
CA VAL A 52 -3.06 -0.37 5.10
C VAL A 52 -1.94 -0.24 4.07
N ILE A 53 -0.76 -0.75 4.41
CA ILE A 53 0.35 -0.92 3.46
C ILE A 53 0.56 -2.42 3.24
N VAL A 54 0.56 -2.85 1.98
CA VAL A 54 0.98 -4.19 1.56
C VAL A 54 2.37 -4.07 0.92
N SER A 55 3.40 -4.52 1.64
CA SER A 55 4.80 -4.36 1.24
C SER A 55 5.41 -5.60 0.62
N LEU A 56 6.47 -5.42 -0.17
CA LEU A 56 7.39 -6.48 -0.58
C LEU A 56 8.68 -6.38 0.27
N LEU A 57 9.59 -7.33 0.10
CA LEU A 57 10.89 -7.34 0.79
C LEU A 57 11.85 -6.22 0.34
N THR A 58 11.52 -5.49 -0.73
CA THR A 58 12.34 -4.44 -1.32
C THR A 58 12.23 -3.09 -0.59
N GLU A 59 11.15 -2.87 0.16
CA GLU A 59 10.92 -1.62 0.87
C GLU A 59 11.39 -1.70 2.32
N ARG A 60 12.03 -0.63 2.80
CA ARG A 60 12.29 -0.45 4.22
C ARG A 60 11.05 0.12 4.91
N ILE A 61 10.51 -0.64 5.86
CA ILE A 61 9.44 -0.20 6.76
C ILE A 61 10.07 0.37 8.03
N ASP A 62 10.19 1.70 8.11
CA ASP A 62 10.82 2.44 9.21
C ASP A 62 9.92 3.60 9.68
N ALA A 63 10.35 4.32 10.72
CA ALA A 63 9.56 5.40 11.32
C ALA A 63 9.13 6.47 10.31
N GLU A 64 10.01 6.87 9.38
CA GLU A 64 9.68 7.86 8.35
C GLU A 64 8.53 7.39 7.45
N LEU A 65 8.52 6.12 7.05
CA LEU A 65 7.42 5.57 6.24
C LEU A 65 6.10 5.55 7.02
N LEU A 66 6.15 5.14 8.28
CA LEU A 66 4.97 5.04 9.14
C LEU A 66 4.39 6.43 9.46
N ASP A 67 5.25 7.40 9.75
CA ASP A 67 4.88 8.80 9.97
C ASP A 67 4.30 9.43 8.69
N ALA A 68 4.90 9.15 7.53
CA ALA A 68 4.40 9.62 6.24
C ALA A 68 3.00 9.06 5.96
N ALA A 69 2.73 7.79 6.30
CA ALA A 69 1.41 7.21 6.15
C ALA A 69 0.37 7.95 7.00
N GLY A 70 0.70 8.23 8.26
CA GLY A 70 -0.14 9.01 9.17
C GLY A 70 -0.89 8.17 10.21
N PRO A 71 -1.57 8.82 11.18
CA PRO A 71 -2.11 8.18 12.38
C PRO A 71 -3.27 7.21 12.11
N GLN A 72 -3.87 7.24 10.91
CA GLN A 72 -4.91 6.29 10.50
C GLN A 72 -4.36 4.94 10.04
N LEU A 73 -3.04 4.80 9.84
CA LEU A 73 -2.43 3.53 9.45
C LEU A 73 -2.74 2.45 10.50
N ARG A 74 -3.38 1.36 10.07
CA ARG A 74 -3.83 0.27 10.95
C ARG A 74 -2.99 -0.99 10.84
N ALA A 75 -2.38 -1.23 9.67
CA ALA A 75 -1.62 -2.45 9.42
C ALA A 75 -0.55 -2.25 8.34
N VAL A 76 0.55 -2.99 8.49
CA VAL A 76 1.55 -3.23 7.45
C VAL A 76 1.65 -4.74 7.26
N CYS A 77 1.34 -5.22 6.05
CA CYS A 77 1.33 -6.63 5.70
C CYS A 77 2.44 -6.88 4.68
N ASN A 78 3.37 -7.81 4.95
CA ASN A 78 4.39 -8.15 3.98
C ASN A 78 3.94 -9.34 3.11
N VAL A 79 4.30 -9.31 1.83
CA VAL A 79 4.21 -10.45 0.91
C VAL A 79 5.61 -11.07 0.81
N ALA A 80 5.75 -12.32 1.27
CA ALA A 80 7.01 -13.08 1.31
C ALA A 80 6.85 -14.45 0.65
#